data_AF-A0A529PHI7-F1
#
_entry.id   AF-A0A529PHI7-F1
#
_cell.length_a   1.000
_cell.length_b   1.000
_cell.length_c   1.000
_cell.angle_alpha   90.00
_cell.angle_beta   90.00
_cell.angle_gamma   90.00
#
_symmetry.space_group_name_H-M   'P 1'
#
loop_
_entity.id
_entity.type
_entity.pdbx_description
1 polymer ?
#
loop_
_entity_poly.entity_id
_entity_poly.type
_entity_poly.pdbx_seq_one_letter_code
_entity_poly.pdbx_strand_id
1 'polypeptide(L)'
;MVDIGKDIERPLGQALRPQRVASRGISTGAVAATLAVLAVIGVSGAIALREKPFRKPQEVAVSTPKVAPAPAATPAPAPAAEAATAAPKVETPKAGGPQIIHVQTEEGDGPPKAAIVIRDPSAIGQNLKIAHIPDKALIEASDTGPLPARAADGRRPFDVYARPWSGSRGARVAIVIGGLAVSQTGTQAAIAKLPAEVTLAFAPQGNSIGRWMQAARQSGHEIVLQIPLEPFDYPNINPGRNTLTVAASPDENLKSLHWALSRTTNYTGVMNYMGARFSADAAAMAPFIA
;
A
#
# COMPACT_ATOMS: atom_id res chain seq x y z
N MET A 1 -56.86 -14.50 25.78
CA MET A 1 -57.80 -15.13 26.73
C MET A 1 -57.55 -16.63 26.63
N VAL A 2 -56.71 -17.14 27.52
CA VAL A 2 -56.27 -18.55 27.54
C VAL A 2 -57.26 -19.31 28.43
N ASP A 3 -57.85 -20.38 27.92
CA ASP A 3 -58.78 -21.25 28.65
C ASP A 3 -57.98 -22.20 29.57
N ILE A 4 -57.53 -21.65 30.70
CA ILE A 4 -56.67 -22.33 31.71
C ILE A 4 -57.49 -23.30 32.60
N GLY A 5 -58.81 -23.37 32.42
CA GLY A 5 -59.71 -24.12 33.31
C GLY A 5 -59.74 -25.64 33.13
N LYS A 6 -59.21 -26.20 32.03
CA LYS A 6 -59.39 -27.63 31.69
C LYS A 6 -58.21 -28.55 32.00
N ASP A 7 -57.06 -28.01 32.38
CA ASP A 7 -55.85 -28.82 32.61
C ASP A 7 -55.65 -29.25 34.09
N ILE A 8 -56.50 -28.79 35.02
CA ILE A 8 -56.35 -29.08 36.46
C ILE A 8 -57.14 -30.33 36.92
N GLU A 9 -58.12 -30.79 36.13
CA GLU A 9 -58.98 -31.94 36.45
C GLU A 9 -58.44 -33.29 35.92
N ARG A 10 -57.24 -33.33 35.34
CA ARG A 10 -56.73 -34.55 34.71
C ARG A 10 -55.96 -35.41 35.74
N PRO A 11 -56.41 -36.63 36.07
CA PRO A 11 -55.73 -37.48 37.04
C PRO A 11 -54.34 -37.89 36.53
N LEU A 12 -53.33 -37.65 37.37
CA LEU A 12 -51.92 -37.89 37.06
C LEU A 12 -51.63 -39.39 37.10
N GLY A 13 -51.19 -39.95 35.97
CA GLY A 13 -50.66 -41.30 35.87
C GLY A 13 -51.68 -42.38 35.55
N GLN A 14 -52.02 -42.52 34.25
CA GLN A 14 -52.27 -43.82 33.61
C GLN A 14 -52.41 -43.68 32.08
N ALA A 15 -51.83 -44.67 31.36
CA ALA A 15 -51.91 -44.96 29.93
C ALA A 15 -50.94 -44.26 28.94
N LEU A 16 -49.63 -44.46 29.12
CA LEU A 16 -48.72 -44.54 27.96
C LEU A 16 -48.82 -45.97 27.37
N ARG A 17 -49.53 -46.12 26.24
CA ARG A 17 -49.47 -47.34 25.43
C ARG A 17 -48.05 -47.47 24.85
N PRO A 18 -47.40 -48.65 24.88
CA PRO A 18 -46.11 -48.82 24.22
C PRO A 18 -46.29 -48.75 22.70
N GLN A 19 -45.65 -47.75 22.09
CA GLN A 19 -45.63 -47.54 20.64
C GLN A 19 -44.70 -48.59 20.00
N ARG A 20 -45.24 -49.46 19.15
CA ARG A 20 -44.44 -50.45 18.41
C ARG A 20 -43.39 -49.72 17.55
N VAL A 21 -42.14 -50.12 17.68
CA VAL A 21 -41.02 -49.62 16.86
C VAL A 21 -41.18 -50.14 15.43
N ALA A 22 -41.51 -49.25 14.50
CA ALA A 22 -41.53 -49.58 13.07
C ALA A 22 -40.09 -49.65 12.56
N SER A 23 -39.67 -50.83 12.07
CA SER A 23 -38.41 -51.00 11.35
C SER A 23 -38.45 -50.18 10.07
N ARG A 24 -37.72 -49.06 10.01
CA ARG A 24 -37.54 -48.27 8.79
C ARG A 24 -36.62 -49.02 7.84
N GLY A 25 -37.18 -49.59 6.78
CA GLY A 25 -36.41 -50.04 5.63
C GLY A 25 -35.64 -48.87 5.01
N ILE A 26 -34.47 -49.17 4.44
CA ILE A 26 -33.62 -48.18 3.76
C ILE A 26 -34.42 -47.61 2.59
N SER A 27 -34.77 -46.32 2.65
CA SER A 27 -35.48 -45.66 1.56
C SER A 27 -34.52 -45.42 0.40
N THR A 28 -35.03 -45.51 -0.83
CA THR A 28 -34.29 -45.21 -2.07
C THR A 28 -33.63 -43.82 -2.02
N GLY A 29 -34.25 -42.85 -1.33
CA GLY A 29 -33.67 -41.53 -1.07
C GLY A 29 -32.42 -41.56 -0.18
N ALA A 30 -32.36 -42.43 0.82
CA ALA A 30 -31.18 -42.57 1.67
C ALA A 30 -29.99 -43.16 0.90
N VAL A 31 -30.25 -44.10 -0.03
CA VAL A 31 -29.23 -44.67 -0.92
C VAL A 31 -28.71 -43.63 -1.92
N ALA A 32 -29.61 -42.86 -2.53
CA ALA A 32 -29.22 -41.79 -3.47
C ALA A 32 -28.36 -40.72 -2.78
N ALA A 33 -28.72 -40.32 -1.56
CA ALA A 33 -27.95 -39.35 -0.78
C ALA A 33 -26.54 -39.85 -0.42
N THR A 34 -26.41 -41.13 -0.04
CA THR A 34 -25.09 -41.72 0.25
C THR A 34 -24.21 -41.84 -0.99
N LEU A 35 -24.77 -42.20 -2.14
CA LEU A 35 -24.03 -42.23 -3.41
C LEU A 35 -23.54 -40.84 -3.83
N ALA A 36 -24.37 -39.79 -3.64
CA ALA A 36 -23.98 -38.42 -3.94
C ALA A 36 -22.80 -37.96 -3.06
N VAL A 37 -22.84 -38.28 -1.76
CA VAL A 37 -21.73 -37.95 -0.83
C VAL A 37 -20.45 -38.68 -1.23
N LEU A 38 -20.53 -39.97 -1.58
CA LEU A 38 -19.37 -40.74 -2.03
C LEU A 38 -18.77 -40.19 -3.34
N ALA A 39 -19.60 -39.73 -4.27
CA ALA A 39 -19.13 -39.10 -5.51
C ALA A 39 -18.36 -37.80 -5.25
N VAL A 40 -18.85 -36.94 -4.35
CA VAL A 40 -18.17 -35.68 -3.99
C VAL A 40 -16.81 -35.95 -3.33
N ILE A 41 -16.74 -36.94 -2.44
CA ILE A 41 -15.49 -37.35 -1.79
C ILE A 41 -14.51 -37.91 -2.82
N GLY A 42 -14.98 -38.75 -3.75
CA GLY A 42 -14.16 -39.33 -4.81
C GLY A 42 -13.55 -38.28 -5.74
N VAL A 43 -14.36 -37.31 -6.21
CA VAL A 43 -13.88 -36.22 -7.08
C VAL A 43 -12.87 -35.33 -6.33
N SER A 44 -13.13 -35.02 -5.07
CA SER A 44 -12.22 -34.20 -4.25
C SER A 44 -10.87 -34.90 -4.04
N GLY A 45 -10.89 -36.21 -3.75
CA GLY A 45 -9.68 -37.01 -3.62
C GLY A 45 -8.86 -37.07 -4.92
N ALA A 46 -9.52 -37.26 -6.06
CA ALA A 46 -8.85 -37.31 -7.37
C ALA A 46 -8.17 -35.98 -7.74
N ILE A 47 -8.73 -34.84 -7.35
CA ILE A 47 -8.10 -33.52 -7.55
C ILE A 47 -6.92 -33.32 -6.60
N ALA A 48 -7.05 -33.73 -5.33
CA ALA A 48 -6.00 -33.55 -4.33
C ALA A 48 -4.75 -34.41 -4.62
N LEU A 49 -4.94 -35.61 -5.17
CA LEU A 49 -3.88 -36.58 -5.47
C LEU A 49 -3.27 -36.42 -6.87
N ARG A 50 -3.81 -35.54 -7.71
CA ARG A 50 -3.22 -35.25 -9.03
C ARG A 50 -1.94 -34.43 -8.86
N GLU A 51 -0.86 -34.91 -9.46
CA GLU A 51 0.40 -34.18 -9.52
C GLU A 51 0.21 -32.82 -10.21
N LYS A 52 0.68 -31.75 -9.56
CA LYS A 52 0.52 -30.36 -10.03
C LYS A 52 1.60 -30.08 -11.09
N PRO A 53 1.28 -29.92 -12.39
CA PRO A 53 2.29 -29.85 -13.45
C PRO A 53 3.08 -28.53 -13.50
N PHE A 54 2.80 -27.56 -12.62
CA PHE A 54 3.37 -26.21 -12.67
C PHE A 54 4.43 -25.91 -11.60
N ARG A 55 5.10 -26.93 -11.05
CA ARG A 55 6.33 -26.76 -10.25
C ARG A 55 7.49 -27.53 -10.88
N LYS A 56 7.92 -27.11 -12.06
CA LYS A 56 9.30 -27.32 -12.49
C LYS A 56 9.97 -25.95 -12.45
N PRO A 57 10.85 -25.65 -11.48
CA PRO A 57 11.74 -24.50 -11.61
C PRO A 57 12.48 -24.70 -12.94
N GLN A 58 12.44 -23.71 -13.83
CA GLN A 58 13.34 -23.73 -14.97
C GLN A 58 14.77 -23.73 -14.41
N GLU A 59 15.57 -24.74 -14.76
CA GLU A 59 17.00 -24.69 -14.58
C GLU A 59 17.50 -23.45 -15.32
N VAL A 60 18.00 -22.49 -14.56
CA VAL A 60 18.72 -21.35 -15.09
C VAL A 60 19.97 -21.93 -15.75
N ALA A 61 19.99 -21.90 -17.09
CA ALA A 61 21.20 -22.14 -17.84
C ALA A 61 22.21 -21.06 -17.46
N VAL A 62 23.14 -21.40 -16.56
CA VAL A 62 24.28 -20.55 -16.25
C VAL A 62 25.22 -20.65 -17.44
N SER A 63 25.12 -19.68 -18.36
CA SER A 63 26.19 -19.42 -19.31
C SER A 63 27.38 -18.87 -18.53
N THR A 64 28.33 -19.74 -18.20
CA THR A 64 29.65 -19.33 -17.71
C THR A 64 30.36 -18.52 -18.79
N PRO A 65 30.67 -17.23 -18.57
CA PRO A 65 31.57 -16.52 -19.46
C PRO A 65 32.97 -17.10 -19.29
N LYS A 66 33.47 -17.73 -20.35
CA LYS A 66 34.87 -18.14 -20.46
C LYS A 66 35.74 -16.89 -20.43
N VAL A 67 36.47 -16.72 -19.33
CA VAL A 67 37.58 -15.76 -19.22
C VAL A 67 38.69 -16.20 -20.17
N ALA A 68 39.01 -15.34 -21.13
CA ALA A 68 40.27 -15.37 -21.86
C ALA A 68 41.09 -14.11 -21.47
N PRO A 69 42.43 -14.21 -21.42
CA PRO A 69 43.27 -13.34 -20.60
C PRO A 69 43.50 -11.96 -21.22
N ALA A 70 43.56 -10.95 -20.34
CA ALA A 70 44.03 -9.61 -20.67
C ALA A 70 45.54 -9.61 -21.00
N PRO A 71 45.99 -8.87 -22.02
CA PRO A 71 47.39 -8.47 -22.12
C PRO A 71 47.70 -7.32 -21.16
N ALA A 72 48.93 -7.39 -20.66
CA ALA A 72 49.50 -6.61 -19.57
C ALA A 72 49.57 -5.09 -19.80
N ALA A 73 49.58 -4.39 -18.67
CA ALA A 73 49.82 -2.96 -18.50
C ALA A 73 51.30 -2.56 -18.71
N THR A 74 51.54 -1.32 -19.15
CA THR A 74 52.67 -0.46 -18.77
C THR A 74 52.34 1.02 -19.12
N PRO A 75 53.02 2.03 -18.56
CA PRO A 75 52.67 2.71 -17.31
C PRO A 75 52.28 4.19 -17.49
N ALA A 76 51.71 4.76 -16.41
CA ALA A 76 51.38 6.18 -16.25
C ALA A 76 52.62 7.10 -16.20
N PRO A 77 52.48 8.39 -16.57
CA PRO A 77 53.29 9.47 -16.00
C PRO A 77 52.57 10.08 -14.79
N ALA A 78 53.36 10.28 -13.73
CA ALA A 78 52.99 10.89 -12.46
C ALA A 78 52.75 12.42 -12.59
N PRO A 79 52.16 13.06 -11.56
CA PRO A 79 51.52 14.37 -11.63
C PRO A 79 52.48 15.54 -11.38
N ALA A 80 52.26 16.66 -12.07
CA ALA A 80 52.85 17.94 -11.73
C ALA A 80 52.00 18.65 -10.67
N ALA A 81 52.66 19.17 -9.65
CA ALA A 81 52.11 19.82 -8.48
C ALA A 81 51.91 21.33 -8.67
N GLU A 82 51.12 21.88 -7.74
CA GLU A 82 51.08 23.27 -7.25
C GLU A 82 50.46 24.38 -8.13
N ALA A 83 49.29 24.84 -7.70
CA ALA A 83 49.12 26.24 -7.28
C ALA A 83 47.90 26.37 -6.35
N ALA A 84 48.19 26.67 -5.08
CA ALA A 84 47.21 27.06 -4.08
C ALA A 84 46.65 28.45 -4.39
N THR A 85 45.33 28.64 -4.26
CA THR A 85 44.77 29.97 -3.93
C THR A 85 43.52 29.86 -3.06
N ALA A 86 43.70 30.25 -1.81
CA ALA A 86 42.81 30.94 -0.87
C ALA A 86 41.29 30.65 -0.86
N ALA A 87 40.85 30.10 0.28
CA ALA A 87 39.49 30.16 0.79
C ALA A 87 39.09 31.60 1.22
N PRO A 88 37.83 32.02 1.03
CA PRO A 88 37.25 33.11 1.79
C PRO A 88 36.59 32.57 3.07
N LYS A 89 37.19 33.02 4.17
CA LYS A 89 36.73 33.12 5.55
C LYS A 89 35.20 33.05 5.76
N VAL A 90 34.81 32.10 6.61
CA VAL A 90 33.53 32.08 7.34
C VAL A 90 33.51 33.25 8.32
N GLU A 91 32.55 34.17 8.16
CA GLU A 91 32.15 35.10 9.22
C GLU A 91 30.64 34.96 9.48
N THR A 92 30.32 34.53 10.69
CA THR A 92 29.06 34.86 11.40
C THR A 92 29.43 35.00 12.89
N PRO A 93 28.62 35.64 13.75
CA PRO A 93 27.34 36.30 13.52
C PRO A 93 27.27 37.75 14.08
N LYS A 94 26.36 38.58 13.55
CA LYS A 94 25.84 39.73 14.33
C LYS A 94 24.32 39.70 14.36
N ALA A 95 23.81 39.96 15.56
CA ALA A 95 22.45 39.78 16.02
C ALA A 95 21.43 40.76 15.42
N GLY A 96 20.17 40.28 15.37
CA GLY A 96 19.02 41.01 15.90
C GLY A 96 18.24 41.92 14.95
N GLY A 97 17.26 41.35 14.24
CA GLY A 97 16.13 42.09 13.65
C GLY A 97 15.28 41.22 12.70
N PRO A 98 13.95 41.40 12.62
CA PRO A 98 13.12 40.68 11.66
C PRO A 98 13.45 41.12 10.22
N GLN A 99 13.99 40.21 9.42
CA GLN A 99 14.29 40.50 8.01
C GLN A 99 13.11 40.10 7.11
N ILE A 100 12.56 41.10 6.42
CA ILE A 100 11.66 40.90 5.29
C ILE A 100 12.52 40.40 4.13
N ILE A 101 12.38 39.13 3.77
CA ILE A 101 13.05 38.54 2.61
C ILE A 101 12.51 39.27 1.37
N HIS A 102 13.29 40.22 0.85
CA HIS A 102 13.06 40.78 -0.46
C HIS A 102 13.64 39.79 -1.47
N VAL A 103 12.76 39.08 -2.18
CA VAL A 103 13.16 38.28 -3.34
C VAL A 103 13.65 39.28 -4.39
N GLN A 104 14.95 39.25 -4.69
CA GLN A 104 15.53 40.00 -5.79
C GLN A 104 14.96 39.44 -7.09
N THR A 105 14.10 40.21 -7.76
CA THR A 105 13.71 39.95 -9.13
C THR A 105 14.93 40.26 -9.99
N GLU A 106 15.68 39.25 -10.44
CA GLU A 106 16.63 39.46 -11.52
C GLU A 106 15.85 39.79 -12.78
N GLU A 107 15.89 41.06 -13.16
CA GLU A 107 15.37 41.59 -14.41
C GLU A 107 16.34 41.17 -15.54
N GLY A 108 16.20 39.91 -15.97
CA GLY A 108 16.89 39.35 -17.12
C GLY A 108 15.87 38.96 -18.18
N ASP A 109 16.18 39.23 -19.45
CA ASP A 109 15.32 39.12 -20.64
C ASP A 109 15.03 37.64 -21.08
N GLY A 110 14.79 36.77 -20.10
CA GLY A 110 14.42 35.36 -20.28
C GLY A 110 13.17 35.01 -19.47
N PRO A 111 12.35 34.04 -19.89
CA PRO A 111 11.11 33.73 -19.19
C PRO A 111 11.40 33.33 -17.73
N PRO A 112 10.72 33.96 -16.75
CA PRO A 112 10.97 33.69 -15.34
C PRO A 112 10.65 32.22 -15.02
N LYS A 113 11.66 31.44 -14.62
CA LYS A 113 11.54 30.02 -14.24
C LYS A 113 10.80 29.77 -12.91
N ALA A 114 10.33 30.81 -12.25
CA ALA A 114 9.48 30.72 -11.07
C ALA A 114 8.18 31.47 -11.31
N ALA A 115 7.31 30.92 -12.17
CA ALA A 115 5.95 31.39 -12.27
C ALA A 115 5.23 31.12 -10.92
N ILE A 116 5.01 32.15 -10.12
CA ILE A 116 4.13 32.07 -8.96
C ILE A 116 2.71 31.92 -9.51
N VAL A 117 2.26 30.67 -9.65
CA VAL A 117 0.90 30.38 -10.12
C VAL A 117 -0.06 30.58 -8.95
N ILE A 118 -0.63 31.78 -8.84
CA ILE A 118 -1.69 32.08 -7.89
C ILE A 118 -2.94 31.32 -8.34
N ARG A 119 -3.37 30.33 -7.54
CA ARG A 119 -4.58 29.53 -7.80
C ARG A 119 -5.53 29.63 -6.62
N ASP A 120 -6.82 29.49 -6.90
CA ASP A 120 -7.81 29.24 -5.85
C ASP A 120 -7.56 27.85 -5.23
N PRO A 121 -7.19 27.75 -3.95
CA PRO A 121 -6.97 26.47 -3.28
C PRO A 121 -8.24 25.60 -3.26
N SER A 122 -9.42 26.21 -3.34
CA SER A 122 -10.71 25.50 -3.40
C SER A 122 -10.93 24.79 -4.75
N ALA A 123 -10.21 25.20 -5.79
CA ALA A 123 -10.31 24.62 -7.14
C ALA A 123 -9.33 23.45 -7.37
N ILE A 124 -8.41 23.18 -6.44
CA ILE A 124 -7.37 22.15 -6.61
C ILE A 124 -7.89 20.76 -6.20
N GLY A 125 -8.70 20.70 -5.14
CA GLY A 125 -9.21 19.45 -4.59
C GLY A 125 -10.25 18.76 -5.46
N GLN A 126 -10.30 17.43 -5.39
CA GLN A 126 -11.31 16.65 -6.09
C GLN A 126 -12.67 16.68 -5.37
N ASN A 127 -13.78 16.74 -6.13
CA ASN A 127 -15.12 16.58 -5.57
C ASN A 127 -15.28 15.18 -4.96
N LEU A 128 -15.63 15.12 -3.66
CA LEU A 128 -15.76 13.88 -2.90
C LEU A 128 -16.71 12.84 -3.55
N LYS A 129 -17.74 13.28 -4.27
CA LYS A 129 -18.69 12.38 -4.97
C LYS A 129 -18.02 11.54 -6.07
N ILE A 130 -16.95 12.03 -6.66
CA ILE A 130 -16.19 11.35 -7.72
C ILE A 130 -14.75 11.01 -7.31
N ALA A 131 -14.42 11.16 -6.02
CA ALA A 131 -13.05 11.02 -5.51
C ALA A 131 -12.43 9.62 -5.69
N HIS A 132 -13.25 8.63 -6.03
CA HIS A 132 -12.86 7.25 -6.31
C HIS A 132 -12.36 7.04 -7.74
N ILE A 133 -12.60 8.01 -8.63
CA ILE A 133 -12.10 7.98 -10.00
C ILE A 133 -10.75 8.73 -10.00
N PRO A 134 -9.65 8.12 -10.47
CA PRO A 134 -8.38 8.82 -10.60
C PRO A 134 -8.43 9.98 -11.58
N ASP A 135 -7.72 11.07 -11.28
CA ASP A 135 -7.38 12.08 -12.28
C ASP A 135 -6.26 11.53 -13.17
N LYS A 136 -6.56 11.36 -14.46
CA LYS A 136 -5.62 10.82 -15.46
C LYS A 136 -4.38 11.71 -15.63
N ALA A 137 -4.48 13.01 -15.36
CA ALA A 137 -3.35 13.93 -15.45
C ALA A 137 -2.31 13.71 -14.35
N LEU A 138 -2.68 13.00 -13.27
CA LEU A 138 -1.81 12.70 -12.13
C LEU A 138 -1.26 11.27 -12.17
N ILE A 139 -1.44 10.58 -13.29
CA ILE A 139 -0.99 9.20 -13.48
C ILE A 139 -0.12 9.12 -14.71
N GLU A 140 1.08 8.57 -14.51
CA GLU A 140 1.98 8.18 -15.59
C GLU A 140 1.88 6.67 -15.80
N ALA A 141 1.82 6.24 -17.07
CA ALA A 141 1.89 4.82 -17.40
C ALA A 141 3.35 4.37 -17.38
N SER A 142 3.67 3.36 -16.58
CA SER A 142 5.00 2.71 -16.55
C SER A 142 4.87 1.21 -16.79
N ASP A 143 6.00 0.56 -17.08
CA ASP A 143 6.08 -0.90 -17.22
C ASP A 143 5.61 -1.66 -15.96
N THR A 144 5.73 -1.04 -14.79
CA THR A 144 5.30 -1.62 -13.50
C THR A 144 3.83 -1.36 -13.17
N GLY A 145 3.16 -0.51 -13.95
CA GLY A 145 1.79 -0.05 -13.73
C GLY A 145 1.68 1.48 -13.59
N PRO A 146 0.52 2.00 -13.16
CA PRO A 146 0.30 3.44 -13.04
C PRO A 146 1.12 4.04 -11.89
N LEU A 147 1.95 5.05 -12.16
CA LEU A 147 2.71 5.76 -11.14
C LEU A 147 2.12 7.15 -10.89
N PRO A 148 2.21 7.68 -9.66
CA PRO A 148 1.79 9.04 -9.36
C PRO A 148 2.73 10.02 -10.06
N ALA A 149 2.17 10.96 -10.80
CA ALA A 149 2.92 12.01 -11.48
C ALA A 149 2.37 13.39 -11.15
N ARG A 150 3.20 14.41 -11.33
CA ARG A 150 2.74 15.80 -11.34
C ARG A 150 2.09 16.07 -12.69
N ALA A 151 0.92 16.70 -12.69
CA ALA A 151 0.27 17.10 -13.92
C ALA A 151 1.08 18.18 -14.64
N ALA A 152 0.88 18.31 -15.96
CA ALA A 152 1.55 19.33 -16.78
C ALA A 152 1.28 20.76 -16.31
N ASP A 153 0.18 20.98 -15.59
CA ASP A 153 -0.16 22.26 -14.98
C ASP A 153 0.44 22.43 -13.57
N GLY A 154 1.28 21.51 -13.09
CA GLY A 154 1.96 21.58 -11.80
C GLY A 154 1.16 21.06 -10.60
N ARG A 155 -0.09 20.61 -10.78
CA ARG A 155 -0.87 19.99 -9.70
C ARG A 155 -0.19 18.70 -9.23
N ARG A 156 -0.17 18.51 -7.91
CA ARG A 156 0.41 17.31 -7.28
C ARG A 156 -0.69 16.38 -6.79
N PRO A 157 -0.45 15.05 -6.75
CA PRO A 157 -1.35 14.10 -6.08
C PRO A 157 -1.68 14.51 -4.64
N PHE A 158 -0.71 15.06 -3.91
CA PHE A 158 -0.86 15.56 -2.55
C PHE A 158 -1.97 16.63 -2.44
N ASP A 159 -2.06 17.58 -3.38
CA ASP A 159 -3.02 18.67 -3.30
C ASP A 159 -4.41 18.25 -3.83
N VAL A 160 -4.45 17.45 -4.90
CA VAL A 160 -5.70 17.08 -5.57
C VAL A 160 -6.48 16.01 -4.81
N TYR A 161 -5.77 15.03 -4.24
CA TYR A 161 -6.40 13.93 -3.50
C TYR A 161 -6.59 14.22 -2.00
N ALA A 162 -6.09 15.35 -1.51
CA ALA A 162 -6.28 15.80 -0.14
C ALA A 162 -7.77 15.90 0.21
N ARG A 163 -8.09 15.53 1.45
CA ARG A 163 -9.44 15.73 1.97
C ARG A 163 -9.62 17.22 2.34
N PRO A 164 -10.69 17.88 1.85
CA PRO A 164 -11.01 19.23 2.28
C PRO A 164 -11.29 19.29 3.79
N TRP A 165 -10.92 20.40 4.42
CA TRP A 165 -11.17 20.66 5.83
C TRP A 165 -11.68 22.10 6.00
N SER A 166 -12.19 22.43 7.19
CA SER A 166 -12.90 23.70 7.45
C SER A 166 -12.08 24.98 7.23
N GLY A 167 -10.75 24.90 7.16
CA GLY A 167 -9.86 26.06 7.13
C GLY A 167 -9.85 26.86 8.46
N SER A 168 -10.57 26.39 9.48
CA SER A 168 -10.73 27.11 10.75
C SER A 168 -9.43 27.18 11.53
N ARG A 169 -9.22 28.29 12.24
CA ARG A 169 -8.07 28.44 13.14
C ARG A 169 -8.25 27.56 14.39
N GLY A 170 -7.20 26.88 14.82
CA GLY A 170 -7.22 26.03 16.02
C GLY A 170 -6.22 24.88 15.98
N ALA A 171 -6.17 24.10 17.06
CA ALA A 171 -5.41 22.86 17.11
C ALA A 171 -5.99 21.84 16.12
N ARG A 172 -5.10 21.11 15.42
CA ARG A 172 -5.47 20.15 14.38
C ARG A 172 -4.82 18.82 14.69
N VAL A 173 -5.57 17.74 14.48
CA VAL A 173 -5.12 16.37 14.70
C VAL A 173 -5.35 15.59 13.41
N ALA A 174 -4.35 14.82 12.99
CA ALA A 174 -4.46 13.83 11.93
C ALA A 174 -4.32 12.44 12.55
N ILE A 175 -5.24 11.53 12.18
CA ILE A 175 -5.20 10.13 12.61
C ILE A 175 -5.06 9.29 11.36
N VAL A 176 -4.02 8.45 11.34
CA VAL A 176 -3.76 7.50 10.26
C VAL A 176 -3.94 6.09 10.80
N ILE A 177 -4.83 5.31 10.18
CA ILE A 177 -5.01 3.89 10.47
C ILE A 177 -4.37 3.10 9.34
N GLY A 178 -3.40 2.24 9.67
CA GLY A 178 -2.66 1.44 8.69
C GLY A 178 -3.06 -0.02 8.62
N GLY A 179 -2.41 -0.76 7.72
CA GLY A 179 -2.64 -2.18 7.49
C GLY A 179 -3.88 -2.47 6.64
N LEU A 180 -4.43 -1.47 5.93
CA LEU A 180 -5.57 -1.71 5.05
C LEU A 180 -5.17 -2.63 3.89
N ALA A 181 -6.16 -3.39 3.41
CA ALA A 181 -6.06 -4.47 2.44
C ALA A 181 -5.31 -5.74 2.89
N VAL A 182 -4.67 -5.77 4.07
CA VAL A 182 -4.09 -7.00 4.64
C VAL A 182 -5.22 -7.95 5.06
N SER A 183 -6.17 -7.45 5.85
CA SER A 183 -7.38 -8.18 6.24
C SER A 183 -8.61 -7.63 5.51
N GLN A 184 -9.34 -8.49 4.79
CA GLN A 184 -10.55 -8.06 4.06
C GLN A 184 -11.64 -7.58 5.00
N THR A 185 -11.92 -8.34 6.06
CA THR A 185 -12.95 -7.99 7.05
C THR A 185 -12.54 -6.78 7.90
N GLY A 186 -11.26 -6.68 8.26
CA GLY A 186 -10.72 -5.52 8.97
C GLY A 186 -10.82 -4.24 8.13
N THR A 187 -10.48 -4.32 6.84
CA THR A 187 -10.58 -3.18 5.92
C THR A 187 -12.02 -2.76 5.70
N GLN A 188 -12.94 -3.72 5.54
CA GLN A 188 -14.37 -3.44 5.45
C GLN A 188 -14.88 -2.69 6.68
N ALA A 189 -14.52 -3.19 7.87
CA ALA A 189 -14.96 -2.60 9.13
C ALA A 189 -14.37 -1.19 9.32
N ALA A 190 -13.11 -0.97 8.97
CA ALA A 190 -12.46 0.33 9.03
C ALA A 190 -13.20 1.35 8.16
N ILE A 191 -13.43 1.04 6.88
CA ILE A 191 -14.13 1.95 5.94
C ILE A 191 -15.59 2.18 6.35
N ALA A 192 -16.25 1.18 6.92
CA ALA A 192 -17.66 1.31 7.31
C ALA A 192 -17.89 2.08 8.62
N LYS A 193 -16.91 2.07 9.54
CA LYS A 193 -17.08 2.58 10.91
C LYS A 193 -16.28 3.83 11.22
N LEU A 194 -15.14 4.03 10.56
CA LEU A 194 -14.32 5.21 10.82
C LEU A 194 -14.94 6.44 10.15
N PRO A 195 -14.90 7.61 10.80
CA PRO A 195 -15.34 8.84 10.17
C PRO A 195 -14.39 9.22 9.02
N ALA A 196 -14.91 9.92 8.01
CA ALA A 196 -14.18 10.27 6.79
C ALA A 196 -12.90 11.10 7.05
N GLU A 197 -12.83 11.78 8.19
CA GLU A 197 -11.69 12.55 8.69
C GLU A 197 -10.46 11.68 8.96
N VAL A 198 -10.62 10.36 9.17
CA VAL A 198 -9.51 9.44 9.43
C VAL A 198 -8.85 9.06 8.11
N THR A 199 -7.54 9.23 8.03
CA THR A 199 -6.73 8.82 6.89
C THR A 199 -6.47 7.31 6.92
N LEU A 200 -6.61 6.65 5.78
CA LEU A 200 -6.41 5.20 5.66
C LEU A 200 -5.12 4.89 4.92
N ALA A 201 -4.22 4.14 5.55
CA ALA A 201 -2.95 3.72 4.97
C ALA A 201 -3.01 2.28 4.44
N PHE A 202 -2.82 2.12 3.13
CA PHE A 202 -2.91 0.83 2.45
C PHE A 202 -1.56 0.11 2.37
N ALA A 203 -1.57 -1.20 2.64
CA ALA A 203 -0.44 -2.05 2.39
C ALA A 203 -0.40 -2.47 0.90
N PRO A 204 0.71 -2.26 0.16
CA PRO A 204 0.82 -2.58 -1.27
C PRO A 204 0.74 -4.08 -1.58
N GLN A 205 1.05 -4.92 -0.59
CA GLN A 205 0.92 -6.38 -0.66
C GLN A 205 -0.50 -6.86 -0.34
N GLY A 206 -1.39 -5.95 0.08
CA GLY A 206 -2.77 -6.26 0.41
C GLY A 206 -3.57 -6.79 -0.79
N ASN A 207 -4.67 -7.45 -0.49
CA ASN A 207 -5.57 -8.00 -1.50
C ASN A 207 -6.69 -7.01 -1.84
N SER A 208 -7.10 -6.99 -3.11
CA SER A 208 -8.21 -6.14 -3.59
C SER A 208 -8.03 -4.65 -3.31
N ILE A 209 -6.79 -4.14 -3.34
CA ILE A 209 -6.46 -2.75 -3.01
C ILE A 209 -7.27 -1.77 -3.86
N GLY A 210 -7.39 -1.99 -5.18
CA GLY A 210 -8.19 -1.12 -6.05
C GLY A 210 -9.65 -0.99 -5.62
N ARG A 211 -10.28 -2.09 -5.19
CA ARG A 211 -11.65 -2.09 -4.67
C ARG A 211 -11.74 -1.28 -3.38
N TRP A 212 -10.79 -1.49 -2.47
CA TRP A 212 -10.79 -0.81 -1.18
C TRP A 212 -10.44 0.66 -1.27
N MET A 213 -9.54 1.03 -2.18
CA MET A 213 -9.26 2.43 -2.52
C MET A 213 -10.54 3.12 -2.99
N GLN A 214 -11.26 2.54 -3.95
CA GLN A 214 -12.50 3.11 -4.44
C GLN A 214 -13.53 3.30 -3.33
N ALA A 215 -13.73 2.27 -2.48
CA ALA A 215 -14.65 2.34 -1.35
C ALA A 215 -14.24 3.41 -0.33
N ALA A 216 -12.96 3.47 0.04
CA ALA A 216 -12.44 4.47 0.97
C ALA A 216 -12.62 5.90 0.43
N ARG A 217 -12.33 6.13 -0.85
CA ARG A 217 -12.53 7.43 -1.50
C ARG A 217 -14.02 7.79 -1.62
N GLN A 218 -14.90 6.84 -1.91
CA GLN A 218 -16.36 7.05 -1.91
C GLN A 218 -16.88 7.47 -0.54
N SER A 219 -16.33 6.90 0.53
CA SER A 219 -16.63 7.31 1.91
C SER A 219 -15.96 8.64 2.32
N GLY A 220 -15.15 9.25 1.46
CA GLY A 220 -14.53 10.55 1.70
C GLY A 220 -13.22 10.51 2.49
N HIS A 221 -12.60 9.33 2.65
CA HIS A 221 -11.31 9.21 3.33
C HIS A 221 -10.17 9.76 2.47
N GLU A 222 -9.21 10.37 3.15
CA GLU A 222 -7.87 10.54 2.59
C GLU A 222 -7.12 9.20 2.64
N ILE A 223 -6.28 8.95 1.65
CA ILE A 223 -5.54 7.68 1.51
C ILE A 223 -4.04 7.96 1.42
N VAL A 224 -3.26 7.14 2.11
CA VAL A 224 -1.79 7.08 1.96
C VAL A 224 -1.36 5.64 1.67
N LEU A 225 -0.20 5.48 1.05
CA LEU A 225 0.36 4.16 0.74
C LEU A 225 1.51 3.83 1.70
N GLN A 226 1.52 2.62 2.26
CA GLN A 226 2.56 2.19 3.18
C GLN A 226 3.70 1.45 2.46
N ILE A 227 4.90 1.99 2.45
CA ILE A 227 6.06 1.38 1.80
C ILE A 227 6.77 0.45 2.79
N PRO A 228 6.91 -0.85 2.50
CA PRO A 228 7.63 -1.79 3.35
C PRO A 228 9.12 -1.44 3.37
N LEU A 229 9.64 -1.19 4.57
CA LEU A 229 11.04 -0.85 4.79
C LEU A 229 11.68 -1.84 5.78
N GLU A 230 12.97 -2.10 5.62
CA GLU A 230 13.73 -3.05 6.44
C GLU A 230 13.71 -2.71 7.95
N PRO A 231 13.17 -3.60 8.81
CA PRO A 231 13.37 -3.53 10.27
C PRO A 231 14.74 -4.10 10.68
N PHE A 232 15.13 -3.94 11.95
CA PHE A 232 16.41 -4.49 12.43
C PHE A 232 16.52 -6.02 12.35
N ASP A 233 15.42 -6.75 12.55
CA ASP A 233 15.37 -8.21 12.56
C ASP A 233 15.02 -8.80 11.17
N TYR A 234 15.36 -8.11 10.08
CA TYR A 234 15.21 -8.65 8.74
C TYR A 234 16.32 -9.68 8.46
N PRO A 235 16.04 -10.85 7.84
CA PRO A 235 14.78 -11.25 7.20
C PRO A 235 13.81 -12.06 8.09
N ASN A 236 14.08 -12.24 9.39
CA ASN A 236 13.20 -13.00 10.29
C ASN A 236 11.81 -12.34 10.40
N ILE A 237 11.80 -11.00 10.55
CA ILE A 237 10.60 -10.17 10.38
C ILE A 237 10.64 -9.55 8.98
N ASN A 238 9.81 -10.09 8.09
CA ASN A 238 9.75 -9.66 6.70
C ASN A 238 8.43 -8.93 6.37
N PRO A 239 8.45 -7.60 6.13
CA PRO A 239 7.26 -6.82 5.77
C PRO A 239 6.64 -7.20 4.42
N GLY A 240 7.39 -7.84 3.52
CA GLY A 240 6.91 -8.28 2.22
C GLY A 240 8.02 -8.47 1.18
N ARG A 241 7.67 -9.08 0.05
CA ARG A 241 8.63 -9.42 -1.02
C ARG A 241 9.36 -8.23 -1.66
N ASN A 242 8.76 -7.04 -1.64
CA ASN A 242 9.33 -5.80 -2.20
C ASN A 242 9.72 -4.83 -1.09
N THR A 243 10.27 -5.34 0.01
CA THR A 243 10.80 -4.53 1.10
C THR A 243 12.04 -3.78 0.62
N LEU A 244 12.10 -2.47 0.84
CA LEU A 244 13.32 -1.71 0.59
C LEU A 244 14.34 -2.06 1.68
N THR A 245 15.56 -2.39 1.27
CA THR A 245 16.62 -2.87 2.18
C THR A 245 17.89 -2.06 2.02
N VAL A 246 18.64 -1.94 3.11
CA VAL A 246 19.94 -1.24 3.16
C VAL A 246 20.98 -1.98 2.31
N ALA A 247 20.88 -3.30 2.20
CA ALA A 247 21.79 -4.11 1.40
C ALA A 247 21.53 -4.04 -0.11
N ALA A 248 20.32 -3.63 -0.54
CA ALA A 248 19.99 -3.49 -1.95
C ALA A 248 20.58 -2.22 -2.55
N SER A 249 20.91 -2.28 -3.84
CA SER A 249 21.33 -1.11 -4.60
C SER A 249 20.19 -0.06 -4.71
N PRO A 250 20.51 1.22 -4.98
CA PRO A 250 19.50 2.25 -5.17
C PRO A 250 18.47 1.88 -6.26
N ASP A 251 18.91 1.30 -7.37
CA ASP A 251 18.03 0.92 -8.49
C ASP A 251 17.06 -0.22 -8.12
N GLU A 252 17.52 -1.19 -7.32
CA GLU A 252 16.66 -2.27 -6.82
C GLU A 252 15.61 -1.75 -5.83
N ASN A 253 16.00 -0.82 -4.95
CA ASN A 253 15.07 -0.17 -4.04
C ASN A 253 14.07 0.71 -4.81
N LEU A 254 14.50 1.45 -5.84
CA LEU A 254 13.61 2.23 -6.71
C LEU A 254 12.62 1.33 -7.47
N LYS A 255 13.06 0.18 -7.97
CA LYS A 255 12.17 -0.81 -8.61
C LYS A 255 11.12 -1.35 -7.64
N SER A 256 11.53 -1.62 -6.39
CA SER A 256 10.64 -2.07 -5.32
C SER A 256 9.64 -0.99 -4.91
N LEU A 257 10.09 0.27 -4.87
CA LEU A 257 9.25 1.43 -4.64
C LEU A 257 8.23 1.62 -5.77
N HIS A 258 8.65 1.64 -7.04
CA HIS A 258 7.74 1.77 -8.18
C HIS A 258 6.70 0.65 -8.21
N TRP A 259 7.10 -0.59 -7.90
CA TRP A 259 6.16 -1.68 -7.73
C TRP A 259 5.12 -1.40 -6.64
N ALA A 260 5.51 -0.83 -5.50
CA ALA A 260 4.59 -0.48 -4.42
C ALA A 260 3.66 0.68 -4.84
N LEU A 261 4.22 1.74 -5.42
CA LEU A 261 3.48 2.90 -5.91
C LEU A 261 2.42 2.53 -6.96
N SER A 262 2.69 1.51 -7.79
CA SER A 262 1.79 1.08 -8.86
C SER A 262 0.62 0.22 -8.40
N ARG A 263 0.58 -0.18 -7.11
CA ARG A 263 -0.48 -1.06 -6.58
C ARG A 263 -1.84 -0.38 -6.51
N THR A 264 -1.88 0.94 -6.45
CA THR A 264 -3.11 1.71 -6.42
C THR A 264 -2.86 3.15 -6.86
N THR A 265 -3.90 3.99 -6.82
CA THR A 265 -3.87 5.40 -7.20
C THR A 265 -4.60 6.22 -6.12
N ASN A 266 -4.80 7.52 -6.35
CA ASN A 266 -5.63 8.39 -5.49
C ASN A 266 -5.16 8.51 -4.02
N TYR A 267 -3.87 8.25 -3.76
CA TYR A 267 -3.25 8.55 -2.47
C TYR A 267 -2.56 9.91 -2.51
N THR A 268 -2.53 10.59 -1.36
CA THR A 268 -1.88 11.89 -1.19
C THR A 268 -0.37 11.77 -1.02
N GLY A 269 0.09 10.65 -0.47
CA GLY A 269 1.50 10.41 -0.22
C GLY A 269 1.79 8.99 0.22
N VAL A 270 3.04 8.80 0.63
CA VAL A 270 3.57 7.54 1.14
C VAL A 270 4.01 7.66 2.59
N MET A 271 3.99 6.56 3.32
CA MET A 271 4.57 6.46 4.67
C MET A 271 5.30 5.14 4.83
N ASN A 272 6.16 5.02 5.84
CA ASN A 272 6.84 3.77 6.13
C ASN A 272 5.90 2.72 6.72
N TYR A 273 6.17 1.45 6.41
CA TYR A 273 5.74 0.29 7.16
C TYR A 273 6.97 -0.40 7.73
N MET A 274 7.09 -0.40 9.06
CA MET A 274 8.33 -0.75 9.78
C MET A 274 9.50 0.18 9.37
N GLY A 275 10.65 -0.36 8.99
CA GLY A 275 11.75 0.46 8.48
C GLY A 275 12.70 1.05 9.50
N ALA A 276 12.74 0.54 10.74
CA ALA A 276 13.61 1.11 11.78
C ALA A 276 15.10 1.09 11.38
N ARG A 277 15.54 0.07 10.64
CA ARG A 277 16.92 -0.02 10.14
C ARG A 277 17.11 0.84 8.89
N PHE A 278 16.22 0.70 7.91
CA PHE A 278 16.30 1.45 6.65
C PHE A 278 16.28 2.97 6.89
N SER A 279 15.38 3.46 7.74
CA SER A 279 15.20 4.90 8.00
C SER A 279 16.34 5.52 8.82
N ALA A 280 17.12 4.69 9.53
CA ALA A 280 18.29 5.13 10.28
C ALA A 280 19.55 5.20 9.40
N ASP A 281 19.53 4.59 8.21
CA ASP A 281 20.66 4.62 7.28
C ASP A 281 20.51 5.79 6.29
N ALA A 282 21.37 6.80 6.47
CA ALA A 282 21.34 8.00 5.64
C ALA A 282 21.66 7.73 4.16
N ALA A 283 22.53 6.75 3.87
CA ALA A 283 22.91 6.41 2.50
C ALA A 283 21.76 5.70 1.77
N ALA A 284 21.05 4.80 2.46
CA ALA A 284 19.87 4.14 1.92
C ALA A 284 18.69 5.11 1.73
N MET A 285 18.53 6.09 2.61
CA MET A 285 17.46 7.09 2.54
C MET A 285 17.71 8.19 1.49
N ALA A 286 18.97 8.55 1.22
CA ALA A 286 19.34 9.68 0.35
C ALA A 286 18.60 9.73 -1.00
N PRO A 287 18.40 8.61 -1.74
CA PRO A 287 17.66 8.64 -3.01
C PRO A 287 16.18 9.03 -2.90
N PHE A 288 15.60 9.05 -1.70
CA PHE A 288 14.16 9.24 -1.48
C PHE A 288 13.80 10.57 -0.81
N ILE A 289 14.79 11.36 -0.39
CA ILE A 289 14.60 12.60 0.41
C ILE A 289 15.17 13.86 -0.25
N ALA A 290 15.62 13.75 -1.51
CA ALA A 290 16.25 14.84 -2.27
C ALA A 290 15.25 15.91 -2.74
#